data_AF-A0A191TL16-F1
#
_entry.id   AF-A0A191TL16-F1
#
_cell.length_a   1.000
_cell.length_b   1.000
_cell.length_c   1.000
_cell.angle_alpha   90.00
_cell.angle_beta   90.00
_cell.angle_gamma   90.00
#
_symmetry.space_group_name_H-M   'P 1'
#
loop_
_entity.id
_entity.type
_entity.pdbx_description
1 polymer ?
#
loop_
_entity_poly.entity_id
_entity_poly.type
_entity_poly.pdbx_seq_one_letter_code
_entity_poly.pdbx_strand_id
1 'polypeptide(L)'
;MTQNEIEGFLSGRKNKTGNSLMNIRFKKRADIDGIIIRSTDFEDLKEKNFWRIILLKDLSLWENTHNIHLSRIFNGHDFKKLVYSNR
;
A
#
# COMPACT_ATOMS: atom_id res chain seq x y z
N MET A 1 3.22 5.87 10.54
CA MET A 1 2.30 4.93 11.23
C MET A 1 3.11 3.71 11.66
N THR A 2 2.68 3.01 12.71
CA THR A 2 3.30 1.75 13.14
C THR A 2 2.84 0.60 12.25
N GLN A 3 3.56 -0.53 12.30
CA GLN A 3 3.16 -1.75 11.59
C GLN A 3 1.72 -2.16 11.98
N ASN A 4 1.43 -2.23 13.28
CA ASN A 4 0.11 -2.64 13.80
C ASN A 4 -1.02 -1.72 13.33
N GLU A 5 -0.79 -0.41 13.24
CA GLU A 5 -1.79 0.53 12.71
C GLU A 5 -2.10 0.26 11.24
N ILE A 6 -1.09 -0.08 10.44
CA ILE A 6 -1.26 -0.36 9.02
C ILE A 6 -1.90 -1.73 8.81
N GLU A 7 -1.49 -2.77 9.55
CA GLU A 7 -2.15 -4.08 9.54
C GLU A 7 -3.63 -3.98 9.98
N GLY A 8 -3.90 -3.20 11.02
CA GLY A 8 -5.26 -2.89 11.47
C GLY A 8 -6.09 -2.21 10.37
N PHE A 9 -5.49 -1.27 9.64
CA PHE A 9 -6.14 -0.66 8.47
C PHE A 9 -6.43 -1.71 7.38
N LEU A 10 -5.45 -2.54 7.04
CA LEU A 10 -5.54 -3.55 5.96
C LEU A 10 -6.48 -4.71 6.27
N SER A 11 -6.68 -5.06 7.54
CA SER A 11 -7.63 -6.09 7.99
C SER A 11 -9.07 -5.58 8.07
N GLY A 12 -9.29 -4.27 7.89
CA GLY A 12 -10.61 -3.67 7.92
C GLY A 12 -11.55 -4.24 6.85
N ARG A 13 -12.86 -4.27 7.15
CA ARG A 13 -13.92 -4.82 6.27
C ARG A 13 -13.96 -4.23 4.85
N LYS A 14 -13.37 -3.05 4.63
CA LYS A 14 -13.30 -2.41 3.32
C LYS A 14 -12.24 -3.03 2.40
N ASN A 15 -11.30 -3.83 2.94
CA ASN A 15 -10.25 -4.51 2.19
C ASN A 15 -10.49 -6.02 2.03
N LYS A 16 -11.73 -6.41 1.67
CA LYS A 16 -12.13 -7.82 1.52
C LYS A 16 -11.34 -8.59 0.44
N THR A 17 -10.85 -7.89 -0.58
CA THR A 17 -10.14 -8.49 -1.72
C THR A 17 -8.62 -8.34 -1.61
N GLY A 18 -8.11 -7.70 -0.56
CA GLY A 18 -6.68 -7.46 -0.36
C GLY A 18 -6.06 -6.33 -1.21
N ASN A 19 -6.79 -5.82 -2.22
CA ASN A 19 -6.30 -4.84 -3.19
C ASN A 19 -7.12 -3.55 -3.21
N SER A 20 -7.56 -3.05 -2.05
CA SER A 20 -8.33 -1.80 -2.00
C SER A 20 -7.47 -0.58 -2.33
N LEU A 21 -7.93 0.23 -3.28
CA LEU A 21 -7.35 1.53 -3.58
C LEU A 21 -7.39 2.42 -2.34
N MET A 22 -6.26 3.00 -1.99
CA MET A 22 -6.11 3.87 -0.83
C MET A 22 -5.29 5.11 -1.18
N ASN A 23 -5.63 6.19 -0.50
CA ASN A 23 -4.83 7.40 -0.45
C ASN A 23 -3.84 7.28 0.72
N ILE A 24 -2.54 7.20 0.41
CA ILE A 24 -1.46 7.18 1.38
C ILE A 24 -0.96 8.59 1.59
N ARG A 25 -1.25 9.14 2.77
CA ARG A 25 -0.81 10.49 3.14
C ARG A 25 0.54 10.48 3.80
N PHE A 26 1.44 11.34 3.36
CA PHE A 26 2.81 11.38 3.89
C PHE A 26 3.01 12.54 4.88
N LYS A 27 4.00 12.40 5.75
CA LYS A 27 4.39 13.45 6.69
C LYS A 27 5.13 14.61 6.00
N LYS A 28 5.96 14.30 5.00
CA LYS A 28 6.96 15.23 4.43
C LYS A 28 6.88 15.42 2.91
N ARG A 29 5.98 14.72 2.22
CA ARG A 29 5.88 14.76 0.76
C ARG A 29 4.42 14.67 0.30
N ALA A 30 4.20 14.78 -1.00
CA ALA A 30 2.88 14.65 -1.59
C ALA A 30 2.24 13.28 -1.32
N ASP A 31 0.93 13.31 -1.10
CA ASP A 31 0.10 12.12 -0.95
C ASP A 31 0.04 11.36 -2.28
N ILE A 32 -0.13 10.05 -2.20
CA ILE A 32 -0.25 9.19 -3.40
C ILE A 32 -1.48 8.30 -3.29
N ASP A 33 -2.07 7.96 -4.43
CA ASP A 33 -3.10 6.93 -4.52
C ASP A 33 -2.45 5.62 -5.01
N GLY A 34 -2.79 4.50 -4.38
CA GLY A 34 -2.26 3.19 -4.74
C GLY A 34 -2.85 2.03 -3.95
N ILE A 35 -2.34 0.82 -4.19
CA ILE A 35 -2.71 -0.40 -3.46
C ILE A 35 -1.46 -0.99 -2.79
N ILE A 36 -1.60 -1.47 -1.56
CA ILE A 36 -0.57 -2.32 -0.95
C ILE A 36 -0.76 -3.73 -1.50
N ILE A 37 0.30 -4.36 -1.98
CA ILE A 37 0.23 -5.71 -2.55
C ILE A 37 0.93 -6.74 -1.64
N ARG A 38 0.42 -7.97 -1.66
CA ARG A 38 1.02 -9.12 -0.97
C ARG A 38 1.87 -9.92 -1.95
N SER A 39 3.16 -9.63 -1.99
CA SER A 39 4.18 -10.40 -2.72
C SER A 39 4.90 -11.40 -1.81
N THR A 40 5.83 -12.18 -2.36
CA THR A 40 6.60 -13.19 -1.62
C THR A 40 7.41 -12.61 -0.45
N ASP A 41 7.79 -11.35 -0.54
CA ASP A 41 8.55 -10.60 0.47
C ASP A 41 7.64 -9.82 1.44
N PHE A 42 6.32 -10.04 1.40
CA PHE A 42 5.37 -9.25 2.19
C PHE A 42 5.64 -9.33 3.69
N GLU A 43 5.84 -10.53 4.24
CA GLU A 43 6.11 -10.71 5.68
C GLU A 43 7.44 -10.07 6.08
N ASP A 44 8.52 -10.26 5.30
CA ASP A 44 9.84 -9.67 5.55
C ASP A 44 9.81 -8.13 5.54
N LEU A 45 9.07 -7.55 4.59
CA LEU A 45 8.91 -6.09 4.50
C LEU A 45 8.07 -5.58 5.67
N LYS A 46 6.97 -6.27 5.99
CA LYS A 46 6.04 -5.91 7.05
C LYS A 46 6.71 -5.86 8.43
N GLU A 47 7.52 -6.86 8.77
CA GLU A 47 8.29 -6.90 10.03
C GLU A 47 9.21 -5.69 10.20
N LYS A 48 9.68 -5.13 9.07
CA LYS A 48 10.53 -3.93 9.03
C LYS A 48 9.73 -2.64 8.82
N ASN A 49 8.40 -2.72 8.87
CA ASN A 49 7.48 -1.64 8.57
C ASN A 49 7.66 -1.02 7.17
N PHE A 50 7.98 -1.85 6.18
CA PHE A 50 8.00 -1.50 4.77
C PHE A 50 6.78 -2.07 4.05
N TRP A 51 6.28 -1.30 3.08
CA TRP A 51 5.04 -1.62 2.38
C TRP A 51 5.26 -1.44 0.89
N ARG A 52 5.03 -2.52 0.14
CA ARG A 52 5.09 -2.51 -1.33
C ARG A 52 3.77 -1.99 -1.87
N ILE A 53 3.85 -0.94 -2.67
CA ILE A 53 2.68 -0.23 -3.20
C ILE A 53 2.76 -0.14 -4.72
N ILE A 54 1.66 -0.47 -5.39
CA ILE A 54 1.41 -0.13 -6.79
C ILE A 54 0.71 1.22 -6.83
N LEU A 55 1.28 2.18 -7.57
CA LEU A 55 0.66 3.49 -7.74
C LEU A 55 -0.54 3.39 -8.68
N LEU A 56 -1.55 4.24 -8.48
CA LEU A 56 -2.77 4.24 -9.31
C LEU A 56 -2.46 4.33 -10.82
N LYS A 57 -1.45 5.12 -11.21
CA LYS A 57 -1.03 5.27 -12.61
C LYS A 57 -0.47 3.98 -13.24
N ASP A 58 0.06 3.08 -12.42
CA ASP A 58 0.69 1.83 -12.85
C ASP A 58 -0.23 0.62 -12.58
N LEU A 59 -1.39 0.84 -11.95
CA LEU A 59 -2.32 -0.20 -11.50
C LEU A 59 -2.86 -1.04 -12.66
N SER A 60 -3.37 -0.39 -13.72
CA SER A 60 -3.91 -1.10 -14.88
C SER A 60 -2.85 -1.95 -15.58
N LEU A 61 -1.61 -1.45 -15.68
CA LEU A 61 -0.52 -2.23 -16.27
C LEU A 61 -0.12 -3.40 -15.38
N TRP A 62 -0.10 -3.21 -14.06
CA TRP A 62 0.18 -4.27 -13.10
C TRP A 62 -0.90 -5.35 -13.09
N GLU A 63 -2.19 -4.99 -13.19
CA GLU A 63 -3.30 -5.96 -13.26
C GLU A 63 -3.17 -6.88 -14.47
N ASN A 64 -2.66 -6.37 -15.60
CA ASN A 64 -2.46 -7.16 -16.81
C ASN A 64 -1.17 -7.98 -16.79
N THR A 65 -0.07 -7.42 -16.27
CA THR A 65 1.27 -8.03 -16.39
C THR A 65 1.74 -8.74 -15.14
N HIS A 66 1.14 -8.42 -13.99
CA HIS A 66 1.62 -8.79 -12.65
C HIS A 66 3.09 -8.43 -12.41
N ASN A 67 3.62 -7.43 -13.16
CA ASN A 67 5.02 -7.08 -13.13
C ASN A 67 5.37 -6.34 -11.82
N ILE A 68 6.15 -7.01 -10.97
CA ILE A 68 6.57 -6.49 -9.66
C ILE A 68 7.38 -5.19 -9.76
N HIS A 69 8.04 -4.92 -10.88
CA HIS A 69 8.84 -3.71 -11.10
C HIS A 69 8.00 -2.43 -11.20
N LEU A 70 6.67 -2.56 -11.34
CA LEU A 70 5.72 -1.43 -11.27
C LEU A 70 5.42 -0.99 -9.84
N SER A 71 5.87 -1.75 -8.85
CA SER A 71 5.70 -1.41 -7.45
C SER A 71 6.87 -0.62 -6.89
N ARG A 72 6.61 0.10 -5.80
CA ARG A 72 7.62 0.82 -5.02
C ARG A 72 7.48 0.46 -3.56
N ILE A 73 8.61 0.36 -2.86
CA ILE A 73 8.65 0.08 -1.43
C ILE A 73 8.67 1.41 -0.69
N PHE A 74 7.84 1.52 0.34
CA PHE A 74 7.76 2.71 1.18
C PHE A 74 7.87 2.36 2.65
N ASN A 75 8.50 3.24 3.43
CA ASN A 75 8.59 3.08 4.87
C ASN A 75 7.29 3.58 5.53
N GLY A 76 6.64 2.72 6.32
CA GLY A 76 5.41 3.03 7.05
C GLY A 76 5.58 4.17 8.05
N HIS A 77 6.80 4.42 8.55
CA HIS A 77 7.09 5.56 9.42
C HIS A 77 6.84 6.92 8.73
N ASP A 78 6.97 6.98 7.40
CA ASP A 78 6.71 8.19 6.61
C ASP A 78 5.21 8.46 6.42
N PHE A 79 4.37 7.45 6.66
CA PHE A 79 2.92 7.60 6.55
C PHE A 79 2.39 8.44 7.71
N LYS A 80 1.60 9.45 7.36
CA LYS A 80 0.78 10.26 8.26
C LYS A 80 -0.58 9.59 8.47
N LYS A 81 -1.23 9.10 7.41
CA LYS A 81 -2.55 8.47 7.45
C LYS A 81 -2.80 7.60 6.22
N LEU A 82 -3.60 6.54 6.37
CA LEU A 82 -4.18 5.79 5.25
C LEU A 82 -5.70 6.04 5.20
N VAL A 83 -6.23 6.20 3.99
CA VAL A 83 -7.67 6.43 3.76
C VAL A 83 -8.11 5.60 2.57
N TYR A 84 -9.17 4.81 2.72
CA TYR A 84 -9.78 4.10 1.58
C TYR A 84 -10.28 5.12 0.56
N SER A 85 -9.89 4.92 -0.71
CA SER A 85 -10.38 5.73 -1.81
C SER A 85 -11.76 5.22 -2.25
N ASN A 86 -12.72 6.12 -2.39
CA ASN A 86 -14.08 5.81 -2.87
C ASN A 86 -14.26 6.15 -4.37
N ARG A 87 -13.18 6.16 -5.15
CA ARG A 87 -13.28 6.44 -6.59
C ARG A 87 -13.86 5.26 -7.34
#